data_AF-A0ABD1QA51-F1
#
_entry.id   AF-A0ABD1QA51-F1
#
_cell.length_a   1.000
_cell.length_b   1.000
_cell.length_c   1.000
_cell.angle_alpha   90.00
_cell.angle_beta   90.00
_cell.angle_gamma   90.00
#
_symmetry.space_group_name_H-M   'P 1'
#
loop_
_entity.id
_entity.type
_entity.pdbx_description
1 polymer ?
#
loop_
_entity_poly.entity_id
_entity_poly.type
_entity_poly.pdbx_seq_one_letter_code
_entity_poly.pdbx_strand_id
1 'polypeptide(L)'
;MQYLHESKPKILHRDLKPSNIFLDDALHVQIADFGHARFLSNEEKALTGETGTFVYMAPEVIRFEPYDEKCDVYSFGIILNELMTGEHPYIETDYGPSKIAIEVAENGLRPAIPKHDQQLGELIELIQKSWDEEPANRPSFAEITCNLRMIQNVLTDTS
;
A
#
# COMPACT_ATOMS: atom_id res chain seq x y z
N MET A 1 -4.14 -9.37 -2.77
CA MET A 1 -4.31 -8.25 -3.71
C MET A 1 -4.12 -8.63 -5.19
N GLN A 2 -3.04 -9.33 -5.58
CA GLN A 2 -2.85 -9.79 -6.97
C GLN A 2 -4.11 -10.42 -7.59
N TYR A 3 -4.77 -11.33 -6.86
CA TYR A 3 -6.02 -11.97 -7.28
C TYR A 3 -7.13 -10.97 -7.68
N LEU A 4 -7.34 -9.91 -6.88
CA LEU A 4 -8.37 -8.89 -7.17
C LEU A 4 -8.02 -8.08 -8.42
N HIS A 5 -6.75 -7.74 -8.58
CA HIS A 5 -6.27 -6.93 -9.70
C HIS A 5 -6.16 -7.71 -11.01
N GLU A 6 -6.06 -9.04 -10.95
CA GLU A 6 -6.09 -9.94 -12.11
C GLU A 6 -7.51 -10.43 -12.46
N SER A 7 -8.49 -10.16 -11.59
CA SER A 7 -9.90 -10.49 -11.83
C SER A 7 -10.41 -9.81 -13.10
N LYS A 8 -11.42 -10.41 -13.75
CA LYS A 8 -12.10 -9.83 -14.91
C LYS A 8 -13.61 -9.75 -14.63
N PRO A 9 -14.19 -8.54 -14.47
CA PRO A 9 -13.52 -7.23 -14.48
C PRO A 9 -12.56 -7.01 -13.30
N LYS A 10 -11.58 -6.12 -13.46
CA LYS A 10 -10.57 -5.79 -12.43
C LYS A 10 -11.27 -5.20 -11.20
N ILE A 11 -10.87 -5.64 -10.00
CA ILE A 11 -11.45 -5.19 -8.73
C ILE A 11 -10.42 -4.36 -7.96
N LEU A 12 -10.80 -3.15 -7.55
CA LEU A 12 -9.99 -2.29 -6.68
C LEU A 12 -10.52 -2.36 -5.26
N HIS A 13 -9.63 -2.43 -4.27
CA HIS A 13 -10.03 -2.47 -2.86
C HIS A 13 -10.35 -1.08 -2.31
N ARG A 14 -9.45 -0.12 -2.55
CA ARG A 14 -9.58 1.32 -2.24
C ARG A 14 -9.55 1.74 -0.78
N ASP A 15 -9.72 0.81 0.16
CA ASP A 15 -9.55 1.06 1.60
C ASP A 15 -8.62 0.02 2.25
N LEU A 16 -7.47 -0.24 1.60
CA LEU A 16 -6.50 -1.21 2.12
C LEU A 16 -5.76 -0.60 3.32
N LYS A 17 -5.97 -1.18 4.51
CA LYS A 17 -5.38 -0.74 5.79
C LYS A 17 -5.27 -1.92 6.76
N PRO A 18 -4.45 -1.85 7.82
CA PRO A 18 -4.26 -2.97 8.74
C PRO A 18 -5.56 -3.46 9.40
N SER A 19 -6.49 -2.56 9.72
CA SER A 19 -7.78 -2.96 10.33
C SER A 19 -8.70 -3.75 9.39
N ASN A 20 -8.39 -3.75 8.09
CA ASN A 20 -9.11 -4.52 7.06
C ASN A 20 -8.35 -5.80 6.68
N ILE A 21 -7.26 -6.11 7.39
CA ILE A 21 -6.44 -7.30 7.21
C ILE A 21 -6.58 -8.16 8.48
N PHE A 22 -7.21 -9.32 8.33
CA PHE A 22 -7.50 -10.25 9.41
C PHE A 22 -6.55 -11.45 9.37
N LEU A 23 -6.28 -12.02 10.55
CA LEU A 23 -5.55 -13.26 10.70
C LEU A 23 -6.50 -14.30 11.31
N ASP A 24 -6.56 -15.50 10.71
CA ASP A 24 -7.23 -16.63 11.33
C ASP A 24 -6.33 -17.31 12.40
N ASP A 25 -6.87 -18.32 13.09
CA ASP A 25 -6.13 -19.05 14.14
C ASP A 25 -4.89 -19.80 13.61
N ALA A 26 -4.78 -19.98 12.28
CA ALA A 26 -3.64 -20.57 11.60
C ALA A 26 -2.68 -19.53 10.99
N LEU A 27 -2.87 -18.24 11.32
CA LEU A 27 -2.10 -17.10 10.80
C LEU A 27 -2.25 -16.89 9.29
N HIS A 28 -3.33 -17.37 8.67
CA HIS A 28 -3.63 -17.01 7.30
C HIS A 28 -4.21 -15.61 7.22
N VAL A 29 -3.65 -14.82 6.31
CA VAL A 29 -4.09 -13.44 6.05
C VAL A 29 -5.35 -13.44 5.19
N GLN A 30 -6.39 -12.74 5.65
CA GLN A 30 -7.63 -12.50 4.93
C GLN A 30 -7.87 -10.99 4.77
N ILE A 31 -8.13 -10.56 3.55
CA ILE A 31 -8.52 -9.18 3.25
C ILE A 31 -10.03 -9.06 3.37
N ALA A 32 -10.51 -8.08 4.12
CA ALA A 32 -11.92 -7.84 4.37
C ALA A 32 -12.30 -6.37 4.12
N ASP A 33 -13.58 -6.07 4.29
CA ASP A 33 -14.20 -4.77 4.04
C ASP A 33 -14.08 -4.26 2.59
N PHE A 34 -14.88 -4.90 1.73
CA PHE A 34 -15.07 -4.50 0.34
C PHE A 34 -16.14 -3.40 0.17
N GLY A 35 -16.54 -2.70 1.25
CA GLY A 35 -17.57 -1.65 1.19
C GLY A 35 -17.21 -0.49 0.26
N HIS A 36 -15.91 -0.27 0.05
CA HIS A 36 -15.36 0.72 -0.89
C HIS A 36 -14.85 0.12 -2.20
N ALA A 37 -14.92 -1.21 -2.36
CA ALA A 37 -14.41 -1.87 -3.53
C ALA A 37 -15.25 -1.56 -4.78
N ARG A 38 -14.59 -1.45 -5.93
CA ARG A 38 -15.25 -1.16 -7.21
C ARG A 38 -14.66 -2.00 -8.33
N PHE A 39 -15.52 -2.37 -9.28
CA PHE A 39 -15.08 -2.88 -10.57
C PHE A 39 -14.58 -1.71 -11.42
N LEU A 40 -13.38 -1.84 -11.97
CA LEU A 40 -12.88 -0.90 -12.97
C LEU A 40 -13.54 -1.24 -14.31
N SER A 41 -14.49 -0.40 -14.75
CA SER A 41 -14.98 -0.43 -16.12
C SER A 41 -13.89 0.16 -17.03
N ASN A 42 -13.71 -0.35 -18.25
CA ASN A 42 -12.59 0.01 -19.13
C ASN A 42 -12.53 1.50 -19.53
N GLU A 43 -13.49 2.33 -19.09
CA GLU A 43 -13.63 3.74 -19.48
C GLU A 43 -13.59 4.71 -18.29
N GLU A 44 -13.58 4.23 -17.03
CA GLU A 44 -13.74 5.10 -15.86
C GLU A 44 -12.57 4.97 -14.88
N LYS A 45 -11.70 5.99 -14.88
CA LYS A 45 -10.85 6.25 -13.72
C LYS A 45 -11.74 6.71 -12.56
N ALA A 46 -11.53 6.17 -11.38
CA ALA A 46 -12.36 6.48 -10.22
C ALA A 46 -12.06 7.89 -9.69
N LEU A 47 -13.10 8.62 -9.27
CA LEU A 47 -13.02 10.03 -8.80
C LEU A 47 -13.60 10.23 -7.40
N THR A 48 -13.83 9.15 -6.65
CA THR A 48 -14.43 9.25 -5.32
C THR A 48 -13.35 9.26 -4.25
N GLY A 49 -13.25 10.35 -3.48
CA GLY A 49 -12.25 10.54 -2.40
C GLY A 49 -12.83 10.61 -0.99
N GLU A 50 -14.01 10.03 -0.74
CA GLU A 50 -14.71 10.21 0.54
C GLU A 50 -14.48 9.15 1.62
N THR A 51 -13.59 8.17 1.43
CA THR A 51 -13.46 7.10 2.43
C THR A 51 -12.10 6.44 2.43
N GLY A 52 -11.37 6.62 3.53
CA GLY A 52 -10.15 5.93 3.87
C GLY A 52 -9.50 6.56 5.11
N THR A 53 -8.70 5.77 5.84
CA THR A 53 -7.80 6.35 6.85
C THR A 53 -6.69 7.09 6.12
N PHE A 54 -6.69 8.42 6.17
CA PHE A 54 -5.82 9.31 5.38
C PHE A 54 -4.35 8.90 5.29
N VAL A 55 -3.81 8.27 6.33
CA VAL A 55 -2.39 7.88 6.42
C VAL A 55 -1.99 6.73 5.47
N TYR A 56 -2.94 5.95 4.93
CA TYR A 56 -2.64 4.89 3.95
C TYR A 56 -3.03 5.26 2.52
N MET A 57 -3.57 6.46 2.31
CA MET A 57 -4.17 6.86 1.05
C MET A 57 -3.10 7.36 0.07
N ALA A 58 -3.20 6.93 -1.19
CA ALA A 58 -2.31 7.38 -2.25
C ALA A 58 -2.50 8.88 -2.56
N PRO A 59 -1.44 9.62 -2.93
CA PRO A 59 -1.50 11.06 -3.15
C PRO A 59 -2.51 11.46 -4.23
N GLU A 60 -2.61 10.71 -5.33
CA GLU A 60 -3.59 10.95 -6.39
C GLU A 60 -5.04 10.76 -5.91
N VAL A 61 -5.28 9.86 -4.94
CA VAL A 61 -6.61 9.67 -4.36
C VAL A 61 -6.98 10.84 -3.45
N ILE A 62 -6.01 11.35 -2.67
CA ILE A 62 -6.17 12.54 -1.82
C ILE A 62 -6.49 13.79 -2.66
N ARG A 63 -5.83 13.93 -3.82
CA ARG A 63 -6.04 15.05 -4.75
C ARG A 63 -7.31 14.93 -5.59
N PHE A 64 -8.13 13.90 -5.40
CA PHE A 64 -9.30 13.59 -6.22
C PHE A 64 -8.93 13.46 -7.71
N GLU A 65 -7.72 13.01 -8.00
CA GLU A 65 -7.25 12.78 -9.35
C GLU A 65 -7.74 11.42 -9.87
N PRO A 66 -7.78 11.24 -11.18
CA PRO A 66 -8.14 9.95 -11.77
C PRO A 66 -7.12 8.84 -11.43
N TYR A 67 -7.52 7.82 -10.65
CA TYR A 67 -6.64 6.72 -10.21
C TYR A 67 -7.05 5.34 -10.74
N ASP A 68 -6.14 4.37 -10.58
CA ASP A 68 -6.28 2.96 -10.95
C ASP A 68 -5.88 2.04 -9.77
N GLU A 69 -5.62 0.76 -10.04
CA GLU A 69 -5.27 -0.19 -8.99
C GLU A 69 -3.95 0.10 -8.24
N LYS A 70 -3.11 1.00 -8.77
CA LYS A 70 -1.85 1.41 -8.13
C LYS A 70 -2.07 2.21 -6.86
N CYS A 71 -3.29 2.68 -6.59
CA CYS A 71 -3.63 3.25 -5.29
C CYS A 71 -3.53 2.19 -4.17
N ASP A 72 -3.97 0.95 -4.43
CA ASP A 72 -3.88 -0.15 -3.47
C ASP A 72 -2.41 -0.56 -3.23
N VAL A 73 -1.55 -0.41 -4.26
CA VAL A 73 -0.11 -0.65 -4.15
C VAL A 73 0.54 0.34 -3.19
N TYR A 74 0.18 1.61 -3.28
CA TYR A 74 0.64 2.64 -2.35
C TYR A 74 0.27 2.29 -0.91
N SER A 75 -1.01 1.98 -0.67
CA SER A 75 -1.48 1.59 0.66
C SER A 75 -0.74 0.37 1.18
N PHE A 76 -0.47 -0.62 0.32
CA PHE A 76 0.32 -1.79 0.69
C PHE A 76 1.77 -1.44 1.06
N GLY A 77 2.41 -0.49 0.36
CA GLY A 77 3.74 0.01 0.72
C GLY A 77 3.79 0.63 2.11
N ILE A 78 2.79 1.44 2.47
CA ILE A 78 2.66 2.03 3.82
C ILE A 78 2.46 0.93 4.88
N ILE A 79 1.62 -0.06 4.60
CA ILE A 79 1.40 -1.21 5.51
C ILE A 79 2.67 -2.02 5.70
N LEU A 80 3.41 -2.31 4.62
CA LEU A 80 4.70 -3.01 4.73
C LEU A 80 5.68 -2.21 5.60
N ASN A 81 5.73 -0.89 5.46
CA ASN A 81 6.56 -0.06 6.30
C ASN A 81 6.18 -0.18 7.78
N GLU A 82 4.90 -0.08 8.13
CA GLU A 82 4.39 -0.25 9.50
C GLU A 82 4.71 -1.64 10.07
N LEU A 83 4.59 -2.70 9.27
CA LEU A 83 4.97 -4.05 9.68
C LEU A 83 6.48 -4.17 9.95
N MET A 84 7.31 -3.47 9.19
CA MET A 84 8.76 -3.50 9.31
C MET A 84 9.28 -2.66 10.49
N THR A 85 8.67 -1.52 10.76
CA THR A 85 9.05 -0.67 11.89
C THR A 85 8.41 -1.12 13.19
N GLY A 86 7.25 -1.77 13.14
CA GLY A 86 6.38 -2.00 14.29
C GLY A 86 5.72 -0.72 14.82
N GLU A 87 5.80 0.37 14.05
CA GLU A 87 5.38 1.72 14.45
C GLU A 87 4.31 2.24 13.49
N HIS A 88 3.34 2.98 14.03
CA HIS A 88 2.27 3.57 13.22
C HIS A 88 2.86 4.55 12.19
N PRO A 89 2.32 4.63 10.95
CA PRO A 89 2.82 5.55 9.93
C PRO A 89 2.81 7.00 10.43
N TYR A 90 3.90 7.73 10.15
CA TYR A 90 4.08 9.15 10.48
C TYR A 90 4.10 9.48 11.99
N ILE A 91 4.36 8.50 12.87
CA ILE A 91 4.47 8.69 14.32
C ILE A 91 5.55 9.71 14.71
N GLU A 92 6.52 9.95 13.84
CA GLU A 92 7.58 10.95 14.00
C GLU A 92 7.09 12.40 13.84
N THR A 93 5.86 12.60 13.38
CA THR A 93 5.26 13.92 13.15
C THR A 93 4.21 14.24 14.22
N ASP A 94 4.09 15.52 14.59
CA ASP A 94 2.97 16.00 15.43
C ASP A 94 1.70 16.29 14.61
N TYR A 95 1.59 15.73 13.40
CA TYR A 95 0.54 16.08 12.45
C TYR A 95 -0.70 15.21 12.65
N GLY A 96 -1.87 15.85 12.68
CA GLY A 96 -3.14 15.13 12.61
C GLY A 96 -3.35 14.50 11.22
N PRO A 97 -4.25 13.50 11.10
CA PRO A 97 -4.47 12.76 9.84
C PRO A 97 -4.74 13.64 8.61
N SER A 98 -5.52 14.71 8.76
CA SER A 98 -5.80 15.65 7.66
C SER A 98 -4.57 16.42 7.21
N LYS A 99 -3.68 16.80 8.15
CA LYS A 99 -2.43 17.48 7.81
C LYS A 99 -1.46 16.51 7.14
N ILE A 100 -1.38 15.27 7.61
CA ILE A 100 -0.60 14.21 6.95
C ILE A 100 -1.05 14.05 5.49
N ALA A 101 -2.35 13.95 5.23
CA ALA A 101 -2.87 13.85 3.86
C ALA A 101 -2.41 15.01 2.96
N ILE A 102 -2.50 16.25 3.45
CA ILE A 102 -2.05 17.43 2.71
C ILE A 102 -0.54 17.35 2.45
N GLU A 103 0.27 17.02 3.44
CA GLU A 103 1.73 16.94 3.30
C GLU A 103 2.16 15.80 2.36
N VAL A 104 1.44 14.69 2.36
CA VAL A 104 1.65 13.58 1.43
C VAL A 104 1.33 14.01 -0.01
N ALA A 105 0.22 14.71 -0.21
CA ALA A 105 -0.27 15.13 -1.52
C ALA A 105 0.50 16.32 -2.12
N GLU A 106 0.94 17.27 -1.29
CA GLU A 106 1.52 18.54 -1.77
C GLU A 106 3.05 18.60 -1.62
N ASN A 107 3.59 17.97 -0.57
CA ASN A 107 5.01 18.09 -0.20
C ASN A 107 5.78 16.76 -0.30
N GLY A 108 5.12 15.68 -0.70
CA GLY A 108 5.74 14.37 -0.86
C GLY A 108 6.16 13.71 0.47
N LEU A 109 5.47 14.02 1.57
CA LEU A 109 5.74 13.40 2.88
C LEU A 109 5.63 11.87 2.77
N ARG A 110 6.58 11.16 3.39
CA ARG A 110 6.59 9.69 3.50
C ARG A 110 7.00 9.30 4.93
N PRO A 111 6.55 8.13 5.43
CA PRO A 111 6.96 7.65 6.75
C PRO A 111 8.47 7.42 6.83
N ALA A 112 9.00 7.48 8.05
CA ALA A 112 10.37 7.06 8.32
C ALA A 112 10.64 5.64 7.81
N ILE A 113 11.74 5.50 7.05
CA ILE A 113 12.20 4.22 6.50
C ILE A 113 12.69 3.33 7.67
N PRO A 114 12.50 1.99 7.61
CA PRO A 114 13.01 1.09 8.62
C PRO A 114 14.54 1.23 8.75
N LYS A 115 15.09 1.05 9.96
CA LYS A 115 16.54 1.10 10.17
C LYS A 115 17.20 0.05 9.25
N HIS A 116 18.19 0.49 8.49
CA HIS A 116 18.82 -0.33 7.47
C HIS A 116 19.52 -1.55 8.10
N ASP A 117 18.88 -2.71 8.02
CA ASP A 117 19.54 -4.00 8.13
C ASP A 117 20.04 -4.38 6.74
N GLN A 118 21.29 -4.82 6.63
CA GLN A 118 21.92 -5.18 5.36
C GLN A 118 21.16 -6.32 4.65
N GLN A 119 20.42 -7.15 5.42
CA GLN A 119 19.59 -8.23 4.88
C GLN A 119 18.22 -7.77 4.35
N LEU A 120 17.78 -6.56 4.71
CA LEU A 120 16.43 -6.05 4.40
C LEU A 120 16.43 -4.97 3.30
N GLY A 121 17.57 -4.70 2.66
CA GLY A 121 17.71 -3.67 1.63
C GLY A 121 16.72 -3.84 0.48
N GLU A 122 16.54 -5.06 -0.04
CA GLU A 122 15.60 -5.33 -1.14
C GLU A 122 14.14 -5.08 -0.74
N LEU A 123 13.78 -5.36 0.51
CA LEU A 123 12.44 -5.11 1.02
C LEU A 123 12.19 -3.61 1.21
N ILE A 124 13.19 -2.87 1.70
CA ILE A 124 13.13 -1.41 1.80
C ILE A 124 12.97 -0.78 0.42
N GLU A 125 13.72 -1.23 -0.58
CA GLU A 125 13.57 -0.76 -1.96
C GLU A 125 12.17 -1.05 -2.52
N LEU A 126 11.61 -2.23 -2.21
CA LEU A 126 10.26 -2.59 -2.64
C LEU A 126 9.20 -1.69 -1.99
N ILE A 127 9.33 -1.40 -0.69
CA ILE A 127 8.46 -0.44 0.02
C ILE A 127 8.56 0.92 -0.66
N GLN A 128 9.79 1.39 -0.93
CA GLN A 128 10.01 2.69 -1.54
C GLN A 128 9.44 2.82 -2.95
N LYS A 129 9.57 1.78 -3.76
CA LYS A 129 8.94 1.73 -5.09
C LYS A 129 7.42 1.65 -4.99
N SER A 130 6.87 1.00 -3.97
CA SER A 130 5.43 0.83 -3.80
C SER A 130 4.71 2.12 -3.44
N TRP A 131 5.35 3.04 -2.72
CA TRP A 131 4.79 4.35 -2.35
C TRP A 131 5.28 5.54 -3.20
N ASP A 132 5.78 5.28 -4.41
CA ASP A 132 6.26 6.31 -5.32
C ASP A 132 5.16 7.35 -5.61
N GLU A 133 5.55 8.60 -5.82
CA GLU A 133 4.60 9.68 -6.14
C GLU A 133 3.83 9.37 -7.42
N GLU A 134 4.54 8.88 -8.45
CA GLU A 134 3.96 8.58 -9.75
C GLU A 134 3.41 7.14 -9.77
N PRO A 135 2.09 6.91 -9.95
CA PRO A 135 1.49 5.58 -9.99
C PRO A 135 2.12 4.64 -11.03
N ALA A 136 2.63 5.19 -12.13
CA ALA A 136 3.29 4.41 -13.17
C ALA A 136 4.60 3.74 -12.71
N ASN A 137 5.32 4.35 -11.76
CA ASN A 137 6.57 3.81 -11.21
C ASN A 137 6.34 2.68 -10.20
N ARG A 138 5.13 2.61 -9.63
CA ARG A 138 4.79 1.59 -8.63
C ARG A 138 4.72 0.21 -9.28
N PRO A 139 5.28 -0.84 -8.67
CA PRO A 139 5.15 -2.20 -9.19
C PRO A 139 3.69 -2.68 -9.15
N SER A 140 3.33 -3.61 -10.01
CA SER A 140 2.08 -4.36 -9.91
C SER A 140 2.11 -5.33 -8.72
N PHE A 141 0.95 -5.76 -8.22
CA PHE A 141 0.92 -6.81 -7.19
C PHE A 141 1.50 -8.15 -7.65
N ALA A 142 1.53 -8.43 -8.96
CA ALA A 142 2.21 -9.59 -9.50
C ALA A 142 3.74 -9.49 -9.32
N GLU A 143 4.31 -8.31 -9.63
CA GLU A 143 5.73 -8.03 -9.40
C GLU A 143 6.06 -8.03 -7.90
N ILE A 144 5.24 -7.40 -7.07
CA ILE A 144 5.39 -7.42 -5.60
C ILE A 144 5.43 -8.86 -5.09
N THR A 145 4.48 -9.70 -5.51
CA THR A 145 4.41 -11.11 -5.08
C THR A 145 5.65 -11.88 -5.52
N CYS A 146 6.18 -11.61 -6.72
CA CYS A 146 7.43 -12.21 -7.19
C CYS A 146 8.62 -11.78 -6.32
N ASN A 147 8.79 -10.47 -6.09
CA ASN A 147 9.89 -9.93 -5.27
C ASN A 147 9.84 -10.47 -3.83
N LEU A 148 8.66 -10.47 -3.20
CA LEU A 148 8.51 -10.98 -1.83
C LEU A 148 8.86 -12.47 -1.72
N ARG A 149 8.50 -13.30 -2.73
CA ARG A 149 8.91 -14.72 -2.75
C ARG A 149 10.43 -14.88 -2.85
N MET A 150 11.08 -14.05 -3.66
CA MET A 150 12.55 -14.09 -3.78
C MET A 150 13.22 -13.70 -2.45
N ILE A 151 12.76 -12.62 -1.82
CA ILE A 151 13.25 -12.17 -0.52
C ILE A 151 13.01 -13.23 0.56
N GLN A 152 11.83 -13.85 0.58
CA GLN A 152 11.49 -14.91 1.54
C GLN A 152 12.45 -16.10 1.42
N ASN A 153 12.75 -16.55 0.20
CA ASN A 153 13.67 -17.67 -0.01
C ASN A 153 15.07 -17.38 0.56
N VAL A 154 15.57 -16.16 0.37
CA VAL A 154 16.88 -15.73 0.89
C VAL A 154 16.90 -15.74 2.43
N LEU A 155 15.83 -15.30 3.07
CA LEU A 155 15.70 -15.28 4.53
C LEU A 155 15.53 -16.69 5.13
N THR A 156 14.87 -17.61 4.42
CA THR A 156 14.70 -18.99 4.89
C THR A 156 15.94 -19.85 4.66
N ASP A 157 16.74 -19.59 3.62
CA ASP A 157 17.99 -20.31 3.35
C ASP A 157 19.14 -19.93 4.29
N THR A 158 18.98 -18.83 5.04
CA THR A 158 19.96 -18.34 6.03
C THR A 158 19.63 -18.71 7.47
N SER A 159 18.52 -19.44 7.71
CA SER A 159 18.04 -19.92 9.02
C SER A 159 18.27 -21.42 9.20
#